data_AF-A0AAU2M8W3-F1
#
_entry.id   AF-A0AAU2M8W3-F1
#
_cell.length_a   1.000
_cell.length_b   1.000
_cell.length_c   1.000
_cell.angle_alpha   90.00
_cell.angle_beta   90.00
_cell.angle_gamma   90.00
#
_symmetry.space_group_name_H-M   'P 1'
#
loop_
_entity.id
_entity.type
_entity.pdbx_description
1 polymer ?
#
loop_
_entity_poly.entity_id
_entity_poly.type
_entity_poly.pdbx_seq_one_letter_code
_entity_poly.pdbx_strand_id
1 'polypeptide(L)'
;MPMIILRANGAGQTGVMDQARAQNYLTNILARIGMLNRLAHLTQALNQAFNGGGLQTHPYLFNGFPVLHASAGNFQTSVTLFYYLENNTLMLFAMGEHIPGPQVRYRITIYGQAGTDFAMNRII
;
A
#
# COMPACT_ATOMS: atom_id res chain seq x y z
N MET A 1 -7.51 -14.01 -5.35
CA MET A 1 -7.70 -13.19 -4.13
C MET A 1 -8.17 -11.81 -4.55
N PRO A 2 -9.23 -11.25 -3.97
CA PRO A 2 -9.68 -9.89 -4.23
C PRO A 2 -9.04 -8.85 -3.28
N MET A 3 -9.31 -7.56 -3.52
CA MET A 3 -8.88 -6.43 -2.69
C MET A 3 -10.02 -5.46 -2.34
N ILE A 4 -9.96 -4.87 -1.16
CA ILE A 4 -10.74 -3.70 -0.71
C ILE A 4 -9.76 -2.60 -0.29
N ILE A 5 -10.12 -1.33 -0.49
CA ILE A 5 -9.23 -0.17 -0.27
C ILE A 5 -9.86 0.87 0.69
N LEU A 6 -9.14 1.19 1.78
CA LEU A 6 -9.37 2.19 2.85
C LEU A 6 -10.75 2.88 2.92
N ARG A 7 -11.03 4.06 2.35
CA ARG A 7 -10.28 5.06 1.56
C ARG A 7 -9.30 5.86 2.44
N ALA A 8 -8.66 6.91 1.91
CA ALA A 8 -7.75 7.77 2.67
C ALA A 8 -8.46 8.46 3.83
N ASN A 9 -7.75 8.67 4.95
CA ASN A 9 -8.25 9.37 6.14
C ASN A 9 -9.62 8.86 6.64
N GLY A 10 -9.86 7.55 6.57
CA GLY A 10 -11.08 6.93 7.09
C GLY A 10 -12.36 7.24 6.31
N ALA A 11 -12.28 7.72 5.05
CA ALA A 11 -13.45 8.10 4.23
C ALA A 11 -14.31 6.91 3.70
N GLY A 12 -14.47 5.85 4.52
CA GLY A 12 -15.15 4.59 4.21
C GLY A 12 -14.49 3.79 3.08
N GLN A 13 -14.83 2.52 2.91
CA GLN A 13 -14.12 1.62 1.98
C GLN A 13 -14.72 1.51 0.57
N THR A 14 -13.92 1.01 -0.37
CA THR A 14 -14.41 0.57 -1.69
C THR A 14 -15.25 -0.70 -1.57
N GLY A 15 -15.97 -1.05 -2.63
CA GLY A 15 -16.40 -2.44 -2.83
C GLY A 15 -15.20 -3.35 -3.16
N VAL A 16 -15.48 -4.65 -3.21
CA VAL A 16 -14.52 -5.70 -3.62
C VAL A 16 -14.04 -5.44 -5.06
N MET A 17 -12.73 -5.56 -5.28
CA MET A 17 -12.06 -5.39 -6.57
C MET A 17 -11.21 -6.61 -6.92
N ASP A 18 -11.16 -6.93 -8.21
CA ASP A 18 -10.04 -7.69 -8.78
C ASP A 18 -8.77 -6.82 -8.90
N GLN A 19 -7.66 -7.43 -9.32
CA GLN A 19 -6.39 -6.73 -9.45
C GLN A 19 -6.41 -5.61 -10.50
N ALA A 20 -7.09 -5.78 -11.63
CA ALA A 20 -7.13 -4.78 -12.69
C ALA A 20 -7.90 -3.54 -12.25
N ARG A 21 -9.03 -3.72 -11.57
CA ARG A 21 -9.84 -2.64 -10.99
C ARG A 21 -9.11 -1.94 -9.84
N ALA A 22 -8.42 -2.69 -8.98
CA ALA A 22 -7.56 -2.13 -7.94
C ALA A 22 -6.41 -1.30 -8.54
N GLN A 23 -5.72 -1.81 -9.58
CA GLN A 23 -4.66 -1.08 -10.28
C GLN A 23 -5.19 0.23 -10.88
N ASN A 24 -6.34 0.20 -11.56
CA ASN A 24 -6.94 1.41 -12.13
C ASN A 24 -7.30 2.44 -11.04
N TYR A 25 -7.85 2.00 -9.90
CA TYR A 25 -8.16 2.87 -8.77
C TYR A 25 -6.89 3.54 -8.19
N LEU A 26 -5.83 2.76 -7.97
CA LEU A 26 -4.56 3.25 -7.41
C LEU A 26 -3.77 4.10 -8.41
N THR A 27 -3.90 3.82 -9.72
CA THR A 27 -3.34 4.65 -10.81
C THR A 27 -3.98 6.03 -10.82
N ASN A 28 -5.31 6.12 -10.62
CA ASN A 28 -6.01 7.40 -10.51
C ASN A 28 -5.57 8.20 -9.27
N ILE A 29 -5.19 7.53 -8.17
CA ILE A 29 -4.57 8.20 -7.01
C ILE A 29 -3.20 8.76 -7.40
N LEU A 30 -2.32 7.96 -8.01
CA LEU A 30 -1.01 8.43 -8.48
C LEU A 30 -1.12 9.62 -9.45
N ALA A 31 -2.09 9.58 -10.37
CA ALA A 31 -2.38 10.69 -11.28
C ALA A 31 -2.76 11.97 -10.53
N ARG A 32 -3.69 11.87 -9.57
CA ARG A 32 -4.16 13.01 -8.77
C ARG A 32 -3.05 13.68 -7.95
N ILE A 33 -2.01 12.95 -7.55
CA ILE A 33 -0.86 13.46 -6.79
C ILE A 33 0.41 13.72 -7.64
N GLY A 34 0.32 13.63 -8.97
CA GLY A 34 1.44 13.89 -9.87
C GLY A 34 2.55 12.82 -9.88
N MET A 35 2.27 11.59 -9.42
CA MET A 35 3.25 10.50 -9.30
C MET A 35 3.04 9.36 -10.31
N LEU A 36 2.48 9.64 -11.51
CA LEU A 36 2.27 8.64 -12.56
C LEU A 36 3.56 7.95 -13.04
N ASN A 37 4.71 8.61 -12.90
CA ASN A 37 6.02 8.00 -13.15
C ASN A 37 6.31 6.76 -12.27
N ARG A 38 5.55 6.54 -11.20
CA ARG A 38 5.65 5.36 -10.32
C ARG A 38 4.74 4.19 -10.74
N LEU A 39 3.98 4.31 -11.84
CA LEU A 39 2.98 3.31 -12.25
C LEU A 39 3.56 1.89 -12.41
N ALA A 40 4.74 1.74 -13.03
CA ALA A 40 5.37 0.42 -13.19
C ALA A 40 5.67 -0.26 -11.84
N HIS A 41 6.08 0.52 -10.84
CA HIS A 41 6.34 0.02 -9.48
C HIS A 41 5.04 -0.31 -8.74
N LEU A 42 3.96 0.48 -8.94
CA LEU A 42 2.62 0.13 -8.45
C LEU A 42 2.16 -1.23 -9.01
N THR A 43 2.28 -1.46 -10.32
CA THR A 43 1.91 -2.74 -10.95
C THR A 43 2.72 -3.92 -10.39
N GLN A 44 4.03 -3.74 -10.20
CA GLN A 44 4.90 -4.77 -9.61
C GLN A 44 4.53 -5.09 -8.15
N ALA A 45 4.31 -4.07 -7.32
CA ALA A 45 3.89 -4.25 -5.93
C ALA A 45 2.49 -4.88 -5.83
N LEU A 46 1.57 -4.55 -6.74
CA LEU A 46 0.26 -5.21 -6.84
C LEU A 46 0.40 -6.69 -7.21
N ASN A 47 1.21 -7.03 -8.22
CA ASN A 47 1.48 -8.43 -8.58
C ASN A 47 1.99 -9.22 -7.36
N GLN A 48 2.96 -8.66 -6.62
CA GLN A 48 3.49 -9.28 -5.40
C GLN A 48 2.38 -9.49 -4.36
N ALA A 49 1.53 -8.49 -4.11
CA ALA A 49 0.44 -8.59 -3.13
C ALA A 49 -0.61 -9.64 -3.51
N PHE A 50 -1.08 -9.63 -4.77
CA PHE A 50 -2.10 -10.56 -5.26
C PHE A 50 -1.61 -12.01 -5.39
N ASN A 51 -0.30 -12.20 -5.63
CA ASN A 51 0.35 -13.52 -5.63
C ASN A 51 0.72 -14.02 -4.23
N GLY A 52 0.37 -13.30 -3.16
CA GLY A 52 0.67 -13.70 -1.77
C GLY A 52 2.11 -13.49 -1.33
N GLY A 53 2.95 -12.82 -2.14
CA GLY A 53 4.37 -12.55 -1.85
C GLY A 53 4.62 -11.38 -0.89
N GLY A 54 3.63 -11.02 -0.05
CA GLY A 54 3.76 -9.94 0.93
C GLY A 54 4.66 -10.34 2.10
N LEU A 55 5.45 -9.38 2.60
CA LEU A 55 6.31 -9.56 3.76
C LEU A 55 5.70 -8.88 4.99
N GLN A 56 5.94 -9.44 6.18
CA GLN A 56 5.39 -8.88 7.41
C GLN A 56 6.09 -7.59 7.83
N THR A 57 5.33 -6.54 8.09
CA THR A 57 5.82 -5.24 8.58
C THR A 57 5.80 -5.25 10.10
N HIS A 58 6.62 -6.10 10.72
CA HIS A 58 6.71 -6.20 12.18
C HIS A 58 7.31 -4.91 12.79
N PRO A 59 6.82 -4.40 13.95
CA PRO A 59 5.80 -4.96 14.84
C PRO A 59 4.36 -4.49 14.57
N TYR A 60 4.09 -3.82 13.45
CA TYR A 60 2.85 -3.08 13.25
C TYR A 60 1.62 -3.97 13.07
N LEU A 61 0.53 -3.53 13.69
CA LEU A 61 -0.83 -4.04 13.50
C LEU A 61 -1.71 -2.94 12.90
N PHE A 62 -2.73 -3.32 12.13
CA PHE A 62 -3.78 -2.42 11.67
C PHE A 62 -5.14 -3.10 11.86
N ASN A 63 -6.09 -2.42 12.51
CA ASN A 63 -7.36 -3.02 12.96
C ASN A 63 -7.19 -4.35 13.74
N GLY A 64 -6.07 -4.53 14.45
CA GLY A 64 -5.74 -5.75 15.18
C GLY A 64 -5.09 -6.87 14.33
N PHE A 65 -5.02 -6.71 13.01
CA PHE A 65 -4.40 -7.68 12.11
C PHE A 65 -2.91 -7.37 11.87
N PRO A 66 -2.04 -8.39 11.69
CA PRO A 66 -0.67 -8.18 11.25
C PRO A 66 -0.59 -7.44 9.93
N VAL A 67 0.23 -6.39 9.87
CA VAL A 67 0.46 -5.65 8.62
C VAL A 67 1.43 -6.42 7.73
N LEU A 68 1.06 -6.55 6.46
CA LEU A 68 1.90 -6.97 5.37
C LEU A 68 2.26 -5.78 4.49
N HIS A 69 3.37 -5.87 3.78
CA HIS A 69 3.71 -4.98 2.69
C HIS A 69 4.14 -5.73 1.43
N ALA A 70 3.90 -5.10 0.29
CA ALA A 70 4.49 -5.46 -1.00
C ALA A 70 5.17 -4.20 -1.56
N SER A 71 6.38 -4.32 -2.08
CA SER A 71 7.21 -3.16 -2.43
C SER A 71 8.01 -3.39 -3.68
N ALA A 72 7.94 -2.46 -4.62
CA ALA A 72 8.75 -2.47 -5.84
C ALA A 72 9.32 -1.08 -6.11
N GLY A 73 10.46 -1.02 -6.77
CA GLY A 73 11.19 0.23 -6.98
C GLY A 73 12.58 0.03 -7.56
N ASN A 74 13.31 1.13 -7.62
CA ASN A 74 14.72 1.20 -7.93
C ASN A 74 15.42 2.12 -6.90
N PHE A 75 16.68 2.50 -7.14
CA PHE A 75 17.45 3.36 -6.24
C PHE A 75 16.97 4.84 -6.17
N GLN A 76 15.96 5.23 -6.96
CA GLN A 76 15.43 6.60 -7.04
C GLN A 76 13.97 6.70 -6.58
N THR A 77 13.12 5.76 -7.00
CA THR A 77 11.68 5.76 -6.66
C THR A 77 11.18 4.35 -6.33
N SER A 78 10.13 4.30 -5.52
CA SER A 78 9.45 3.04 -5.18
C SER A 78 7.97 3.27 -4.90
N VAL A 79 7.21 2.18 -4.89
CA VAL A 79 5.85 2.10 -4.35
C VAL A 79 5.81 0.93 -3.39
N THR A 80 5.41 1.21 -2.16
CA THR A 80 5.10 0.21 -1.14
C THR A 80 3.60 0.26 -0.84
N LEU A 81 2.95 -0.89 -0.86
CA LEU A 81 1.56 -1.09 -0.49
C LEU A 81 1.51 -1.70 0.91
N PHE A 82 0.69 -1.16 1.81
CA PHE A 82 0.45 -1.72 3.14
C PHE A 82 -0.99 -2.21 3.24
N TYR A 83 -1.12 -3.47 3.66
CA TYR A 83 -2.39 -4.15 3.72
C TYR A 83 -2.38 -5.21 4.82
N TYR A 84 -3.57 -5.66 5.23
CA TYR A 84 -3.74 -6.87 6.03
C TYR A 84 -4.60 -7.88 5.26
N LEU A 85 -4.65 -9.12 5.75
CA LEU A 85 -5.53 -10.16 5.19
C LEU A 85 -6.71 -10.38 6.13
N GLU A 86 -7.91 -10.28 5.58
CA GLU A 86 -9.17 -10.56 6.26
C GLU A 86 -10.02 -11.47 5.36
N ASN A 87 -10.37 -12.67 5.83
CA ASN A 87 -11.18 -13.63 5.09
C ASN A 87 -10.71 -13.86 3.63
N ASN A 88 -9.38 -14.00 3.44
CA ASN A 88 -8.73 -14.15 2.13
C ASN A 88 -8.96 -12.97 1.15
N THR A 89 -9.17 -11.76 1.69
CA THR A 89 -9.24 -10.48 0.96
C THR A 89 -8.08 -9.58 1.39
N LEU A 90 -7.45 -8.91 0.42
CA LEU A 90 -6.43 -7.89 0.68
C LEU A 90 -7.10 -6.59 1.12
N MET A 91 -6.85 -6.17 2.35
CA MET A 91 -7.38 -4.92 2.92
C MET A 91 -6.29 -3.85 2.85
N LEU A 92 -6.22 -3.12 1.74
CA LEU A 92 -5.18 -2.10 1.50
C LEU A 92 -5.56 -0.78 2.15
N PHE A 93 -4.69 -0.27 3.02
CA PHE A 93 -5.00 0.90 3.86
C PHE A 93 -3.95 2.02 3.82
N ALA A 94 -2.70 1.74 3.42
CA ALA A 94 -1.69 2.78 3.19
C ALA A 94 -0.80 2.48 1.99
N MET A 95 -0.16 3.52 1.45
CA MET A 95 0.85 3.43 0.41
C MET A 95 1.94 4.48 0.65
N GLY A 96 3.16 4.11 0.30
CA GLY A 96 4.31 4.97 0.47
C GLY A 96 5.49 4.54 -0.39
N GLU A 97 6.68 4.84 0.12
CA GLU A 97 7.95 4.53 -0.53
C GLU A 97 8.93 3.93 0.48
N HIS A 98 9.75 2.99 0.02
CA HIS A 98 10.89 2.47 0.76
C HIS A 98 11.97 3.55 0.88
N ILE A 99 12.49 3.73 2.10
CA ILE A 99 13.59 4.65 2.41
C ILE A 99 14.91 3.87 2.30
N PRO A 100 15.82 4.21 1.37
CA PRO A 100 17.13 3.57 1.31
C PRO A 100 17.91 3.69 2.62
N GLY A 101 18.60 2.64 3.04
CA GLY A 101 19.44 2.63 4.23
C GLY A 101 19.80 1.22 4.71
N PRO A 102 20.59 1.12 5.79
CA PRO A 102 20.98 -0.17 6.40
C PRO A 102 19.83 -0.86 7.17
N GLN A 103 18.71 -0.16 7.37
CA GLN A 103 17.50 -0.66 8.00
C GLN A 103 16.32 -0.43 7.06
N VAL A 104 15.51 -1.47 6.89
CA VAL A 104 14.25 -1.44 6.15
C VAL A 104 13.30 -0.47 6.85
N ARG A 105 12.93 0.61 6.16
CA ARG A 105 12.02 1.66 6.64
C ARG A 105 11.20 2.18 5.48
N TYR A 106 10.02 2.72 5.76
CA TYR A 106 9.12 3.25 4.73
C TYR A 106 8.57 4.60 5.15
N ARG A 107 8.28 5.47 4.17
CA ARG A 107 7.55 6.72 4.41
C ARG A 107 6.20 6.66 3.73
N ILE A 108 5.13 6.97 4.47
CA ILE A 108 3.77 7.04 3.92
C ILE A 108 3.59 8.36 3.15
N THR A 109 3.79 8.34 1.83
CA THR A 109 3.81 9.54 0.97
C THR A 109 2.75 9.57 -0.12
N ILE A 110 2.03 8.47 -0.35
CA ILE A 110 1.03 8.38 -1.43
C ILE A 110 -0.38 8.41 -0.84
N TYR A 111 -0.62 7.66 0.23
CA TYR A 111 -1.96 7.38 0.74
C TYR A 111 -1.88 6.80 2.16
N GLY A 112 -2.76 7.21 3.08
CA GLY A 112 -2.67 6.77 4.48
C GLY A 112 -3.92 7.06 5.32
N GLN A 113 -3.86 6.68 6.60
CA GLN A 113 -4.98 6.74 7.55
C GLN A 113 -4.65 7.65 8.73
N ALA A 114 -5.32 8.80 8.81
CA ALA A 114 -5.23 9.74 9.92
C ALA A 114 -5.48 9.05 11.27
N GLY A 115 -4.74 9.48 12.31
CA GLY A 115 -4.85 8.90 13.66
C GLY A 115 -4.14 7.55 13.85
N THR A 116 -3.42 7.04 12.85
CA THR A 116 -2.68 5.76 12.93
C THR A 116 -1.18 5.95 12.67
N ASP A 117 -0.38 4.91 12.93
CA ASP A 117 1.03 4.86 12.54
C ASP A 117 1.23 4.98 11.03
N PHE A 118 0.20 4.65 10.24
CA PHE A 118 0.17 4.73 8.79
C PHE A 118 -0.51 6.01 8.27
N ALA A 119 -0.50 7.08 9.07
CA ALA A 119 -0.86 8.42 8.61
C ALA A 119 0.16 8.99 7.61
N MET A 120 -0.27 9.93 6.78
CA MET A 120 0.61 10.63 5.83
C MET A 120 1.84 11.24 6.53
N ASN A 121 2.99 11.19 5.86
CA ASN A 121 4.32 11.61 6.31
C ASN A 121 4.91 10.84 7.51
N ARG A 122 4.24 9.82 8.04
CA ARG A 122 4.85 8.90 9.01
C ARG A 122 5.98 8.11 8.37
N ILE A 123 6.99 7.81 9.18
CA ILE A 123 8.02 6.82 8.87
C ILE A 123 7.76 5.61 9.77
N ILE A 124 7.81 4.42 9.18
CA ILE A 124 7.58 3.13 9.82
C ILE A 124 8.70 2.14 9.55
#